data_AF-A0A1E3NNN4-F1
#
_entry.id   AF-A0A1E3NNN4-F1
#
_cell.length_a   1.000
_cell.length_b   1.000
_cell.length_c   1.000
_cell.angle_alpha   90.00
_cell.angle_beta   90.00
_cell.angle_gamma   90.00
#
_symmetry.space_group_name_H-M   'P 1'
#
loop_
_entity.id
_entity.type
_entity.pdbx_description
1 polymer ?
#
loop_
_entity_poly.entity_id
_entity_poly.type
_entity_poly.pdbx_seq_one_letter_code
_entity_poly.pdbx_strand_id
1 'polypeptide(L)' 'CDLCGKTFNNNSKLKSHTLTHTDERSYACDAPGCDKAFARRSDLRRHQRTIHST' A
#
# COMPACT_ATOMS: atom_id res chain seq x y z
N CYS A 1 -10.05 1.94 14.76
CA CYS A 1 -9.20 2.86 13.98
C CYS A 1 -9.50 4.23 14.51
N ASP A 2 -8.51 4.88 15.08
CA ASP A 2 -8.74 6.08 15.89
C ASP A 2 -9.05 7.31 15.04
N LEU A 3 -8.78 7.24 13.73
CA LEU A 3 -9.04 8.30 12.76
C LEU A 3 -10.46 8.29 12.19
N CYS A 4 -11.13 7.13 12.12
CA CYS A 4 -12.44 7.00 11.47
C CYS A 4 -13.43 6.08 12.18
N GLY A 5 -13.10 5.62 13.39
CA GLY A 5 -13.97 4.77 14.20
C GLY A 5 -14.14 3.32 13.70
N LYS A 6 -13.56 2.93 12.56
CA LYS A 6 -13.70 1.56 12.03
C LYS A 6 -13.06 0.51 12.94
N THR A 7 -13.80 -0.56 13.22
CA THR A 7 -13.34 -1.70 14.03
C THR A 7 -12.73 -2.79 13.14
N PHE A 8 -11.65 -3.40 13.61
CA PHE A 8 -10.98 -4.50 12.91
C PHE A 8 -10.75 -5.65 13.88
N ASN A 9 -10.90 -6.88 13.39
CA ASN A 9 -10.75 -8.09 14.21
C ASN A 9 -9.29 -8.53 14.42
N ASN A 10 -8.32 -7.83 13.81
CA ASN A 10 -6.90 -8.09 14.02
C ASN A 10 -6.08 -6.80 13.87
N ASN A 11 -4.92 -6.77 14.55
CA ASN A 11 -4.04 -5.61 14.54
C ASN A 11 -3.43 -5.38 13.15
N SER A 12 -3.04 -6.44 12.43
CA SER A 12 -2.44 -6.32 11.09
C SER A 12 -3.36 -5.61 10.08
N LYS A 13 -4.67 -5.87 10.10
CA LYS A 13 -5.66 -5.16 9.27
C LYS A 13 -5.85 -3.73 9.72
N LEU A 14 -5.88 -3.47 11.03
CA LEU A 14 -5.94 -2.11 11.57
C LEU A 14 -4.72 -1.30 11.11
N LYS A 15 -3.50 -1.81 11.28
CA LYS A 15 -2.26 -1.16 10.85
C LYS A 15 -2.20 -0.96 9.33
N SER A 16 -2.65 -1.95 8.57
CA SER A 16 -2.73 -1.86 7.11
C SER A 16 -3.80 -0.87 6.65
N HIS A 17 -4.84 -0.64 7.46
CA HIS A 17 -5.85 0.36 7.22
C HIS A 17 -5.39 1.76 7.63
N THR A 18 -4.60 1.93 8.70
CA THR A 18 -4.09 3.26 9.07
C THR A 18 -3.23 3.88 7.97
N LEU A 19 -2.54 3.05 7.18
CA LEU A 19 -1.80 3.47 5.99
C LEU A 19 -2.68 4.08 4.88
N THR A 20 -4.01 3.92 4.92
CA THR A 20 -4.91 4.58 3.97
C THR A 20 -5.28 6.00 4.37
N HIS A 21 -5.02 6.37 5.63
CA HIS A 21 -5.23 7.74 6.13
C HIS A 21 -3.97 8.58 5.98
N THR A 22 -2.80 7.94 5.94
CA THR A 22 -1.52 8.59 5.66
C THR A 22 -1.26 8.53 4.16
N ASP A 23 -0.87 9.64 3.53
CA ASP A 23 -0.30 9.61 2.17
C ASP A 23 1.09 8.93 2.09
N GLU A 24 1.51 8.29 3.19
CA GLU A 24 2.73 7.51 3.29
C GLU A 24 2.64 6.27 2.39
N ARG A 25 3.18 6.41 1.18
CA ARG A 25 3.37 5.32 0.22
C ARG A 25 4.81 4.84 0.31
N SER A 26 5.10 4.03 1.34
CA SER A 26 6.47 3.58 1.62
C SER A 26 7.02 2.58 0.60
N TYR A 27 6.20 2.08 -0.33
CA TYR A 27 6.59 1.08 -1.33
C TYR A 27 6.61 1.68 -2.74
N ALA A 28 7.71 2.33 -3.11
CA ALA A 28 7.93 2.85 -4.45
C ALA A 28 8.25 1.73 -5.46
N CYS A 29 7.80 1.92 -6.71
CA CYS A 29 8.22 1.10 -7.83
C CYS A 29 9.66 1.46 -8.21
N ASP A 30 10.44 0.43 -8.50
CA ASP A 30 11.84 0.50 -8.91
C ASP A 30 12.02 0.41 -10.44
N ALA A 31 10.93 0.28 -11.19
CA ALA A 31 10.97 0.19 -12.64
C ALA A 31 11.40 1.54 -13.26
N PRO A 32 12.29 1.54 -14.27
CA PRO A 32 12.75 2.78 -14.91
C PRO A 32 11.58 3.58 -15.48
N GLY A 33 11.48 4.86 -15.11
CA GLY A 33 10.41 5.75 -15.55
C GLY A 33 9.05 5.54 -14.87
N CYS A 34 8.99 4.77 -13.77
CA CYS A 34 7.77 4.58 -12.98
C CYS A 34 7.87 5.24 -11.60
N ASP A 35 7.13 6.33 -11.39
CA ASP A 35 7.11 7.06 -10.11
C ASP A 35 5.96 6.61 -9.19
N LYS A 36 5.38 5.42 -9.43
CA LYS A 36 4.26 4.93 -8.62
C LYS A 36 4.74 4.41 -7.28
N ALA A 37 4.08 4.85 -6.22
CA ALA A 37 4.27 4.33 -4.88
C ALA A 37 2.96 3.76 -4.31
N PHE A 38 3.09 2.80 -3.40
CA PHE A 38 1.97 2.08 -2.81
C PHE A 38 2.05 2.08 -1.28
N ALA A 39 0.89 2.02 -0.64
CA ALA A 39 0.80 1.86 0.82
C ALA A 39 1.14 0.43 1.28
N ARG A 40 1.10 -0.57 0.39
CA ARG A 40 1.34 -1.97 0.74
C ARG A 40 2.26 -2.65 -0.27
N ARG A 41 3.14 -3.51 0.26
CA ARG A 41 4.03 -4.36 -0.56
C ARG A 41 3.28 -5.27 -1.52
N SER A 42 2.12 -5.80 -1.12
CA SER A 42 1.29 -6.65 -1.99
C SER A 42 0.77 -5.89 -3.22
N ASP A 43 0.46 -4.60 -3.05
CA ASP A 43 -0.02 -3.75 -4.13
C ASP A 43 1.11 -3.40 -5.10
N LEU A 44 2.30 -3.07 -4.59
CA LEU A 44 3.51 -2.92 -5.42
C LEU A 44 3.81 -4.18 -6.22
N ARG A 45 3.83 -5.36 -5.58
CA ARG A 45 4.08 -6.64 -6.27
C ARG A 45 3.05 -6.95 -7.34
N ARG A 46 1.78 -6.60 -7.12
CA ARG A 46 0.74 -6.74 -8.13
C ARG A 46 1.00 -5.78 -9.29
N HIS A 47 1.29 -4.52 -9.00
CA HIS A 47 1.60 -3.51 -10.00
C HIS A 47 2.79 -3.90 -10.88
N GLN A 48 3.92 -4.28 -10.28
CA GLN A 48 5.10 -4.77 -11.01
C GLN A 48 4.70 -5.93 -11.92
N ARG A 49 3.92 -6.89 -11.41
CA ARG A 49 3.48 -8.03 -12.21
C ARG A 49 2.55 -7.68 -13.36
N THR A 50 1.66 -6.72 -13.21
CA THR A 50 0.66 -6.41 -14.25
C THR A 50 1.14 -5.35 -15.24
N ILE A 51 2.06 -4.48 -14.84
CA ILE A 51 2.50 -3.33 -15.64
C ILE A 51 3.93 -3.49 -16.16
N HIS A 52 4.79 -4.24 -15.47
CA HIS A 52 6.24 -4.31 -15.76
C HIS A 52 6.78 -5.74 -16.00
N SER A 53 5.94 -6.78 -16.10
CA SER A 53 6.40 -8.16 -16.38
C SER A 53 6.80 -8.43 -17.84
N THR A 54 7.13 -7.39 -18.62
CA THR A 54 7.44 -7.53 -20.05
C THR A 54 8.93 -7.46 -20.27
#